data_AF-A0A0V0Y5Q2-F1
#
_entry.id   AF-A0A0V0Y5Q2-F1
#
_cell.length_a   1.000
_cell.length_b   1.000
_cell.length_c   1.000
_cell.angle_alpha   90.00
_cell.angle_beta   90.00
_cell.angle_gamma   90.00
#
_symmetry.space_group_name_H-M   'P 1'
#
loop_
_entity.id
_entity.type
_entity.pdbx_description
1 polymer ?
#
loop_
_entity_poly.entity_id
_entity_poly.type
_entity_poly.pdbx_seq_one_letter_code
_entity_poly.pdbx_strand_id
1 'polypeptide(L)'
;METFLGIDLGTQQLKAVLTDENLNIVCIEVINYDNELPEFNTVGGVHRAGETVTAPVLMWIKALDNVLYRLKLNGIEFSSIKAISGAAQQHGSVFWKHGAEQILKALNFRETIVLQQTTALFGWMLAQQVNAKFWKTAVQLATRTGSVGCERFTGPQIFKKYRKERHIYDSTEHVSLISSFLCSVFCGCYASVDFGDASGTNLFNIATFKWDDHCVNVCGKDLRSKLADCVPSTTSIGFIADYFVKRYGFSPACNVPVTLCFSGYISLFQSLMDINGDGTRTNIRALCGCKTWYEFELLVAETPPGNDGFIGIYFDELETSCAIKPGYYRFNVDGKLLQSFAPNVEARAILEHQCLSKRVSLENVCLTDEMKHIQVTGGASENSALVQILSDVFNLPVYKIKTAHSAALGGCARAIMSESKNFNFNFHSGNYAELVALPRPFAVEIYNTMICRYKELIKLFTVDQP
;
A
#
# COMPACT_ATOMS: atom_id res chain seq x y z
N MET A 1 -19.04 -24.36 10.13
CA MET A 1 -17.64 -23.99 9.87
C MET A 1 -17.51 -22.52 10.20
N GLU A 2 -16.52 -22.15 10.99
CA GLU A 2 -16.27 -20.73 11.32
C GLU A 2 -15.54 -20.08 10.15
N THR A 3 -15.85 -18.81 9.85
CA THR A 3 -15.25 -18.13 8.71
C THR A 3 -14.76 -16.73 9.08
N PHE A 4 -13.87 -16.19 8.26
CA PHE A 4 -13.18 -14.92 8.50
C PHE A 4 -13.18 -14.09 7.23
N LEU A 5 -13.65 -12.85 7.33
CA LEU A 5 -13.82 -11.96 6.19
C LEU A 5 -12.67 -10.95 6.12
N GLY A 6 -12.01 -10.91 4.98
CA GLY A 6 -10.99 -9.95 4.62
C GLY A 6 -11.49 -9.02 3.52
N ILE A 7 -11.54 -7.72 3.78
CA ILE A 7 -11.88 -6.71 2.78
C ILE A 7 -10.61 -6.05 2.27
N ASP A 8 -10.51 -5.76 0.97
CA ASP A 8 -9.46 -4.92 0.38
C ASP A 8 -10.12 -3.78 -0.39
N LEU A 9 -10.12 -2.60 0.23
CA LEU A 9 -10.64 -1.37 -0.34
C LEU A 9 -9.53 -0.66 -1.15
N GLY A 10 -9.32 -1.16 -2.37
CA GLY A 10 -8.31 -0.66 -3.30
C GLY A 10 -8.76 0.57 -4.09
N THR A 11 -7.87 1.08 -4.95
CA THR A 11 -8.15 2.28 -5.76
C THR A 11 -9.17 2.03 -6.88
N GLN A 12 -9.14 0.86 -7.51
CA GLN A 12 -9.97 0.53 -8.68
C GLN A 12 -11.16 -0.39 -8.36
N GLN A 13 -11.11 -1.06 -7.20
CA GLN A 13 -12.04 -2.12 -6.86
C GLN A 13 -12.06 -2.37 -5.35
N LEU A 14 -13.19 -2.88 -4.88
CA LEU A 14 -13.33 -3.46 -3.54
C LEU A 14 -13.35 -4.99 -3.69
N LYS A 15 -12.48 -5.68 -2.97
CA LYS A 15 -12.44 -7.15 -2.91
C LYS A 15 -12.86 -7.64 -1.53
N ALA A 16 -13.61 -8.73 -1.48
CA ALA A 16 -13.96 -9.45 -0.27
C ALA A 16 -13.51 -10.90 -0.42
N VAL A 17 -12.70 -11.38 0.52
CA VAL A 17 -12.25 -12.78 0.59
C VAL A 17 -12.76 -13.37 1.88
N LEU A 18 -13.41 -14.53 1.79
CA LEU A 18 -13.85 -15.30 2.94
C LEU A 18 -12.99 -16.56 3.04
N THR A 19 -12.47 -16.85 4.23
CA THR A 19 -11.72 -18.09 4.48
C THR A 19 -12.27 -18.86 5.67
N ASP A 20 -11.91 -20.14 5.76
CA ASP A 20 -11.97 -20.91 7.00
C ASP A 20 -10.81 -20.50 7.97
N GLU A 21 -10.72 -21.16 9.12
CA GLU A 21 -9.66 -20.96 10.12
C GLU A 21 -8.24 -21.34 9.64
N ASN A 22 -8.14 -22.12 8.55
CA ASN A 22 -6.89 -22.56 7.94
C ASN A 22 -6.49 -21.68 6.74
N LEU A 23 -7.16 -20.53 6.58
CA LEU A 23 -7.05 -19.59 5.46
C LEU A 23 -7.48 -20.15 4.09
N ASN A 24 -8.11 -21.33 4.04
CA ASN A 24 -8.62 -21.86 2.79
C ASN A 24 -9.75 -20.96 2.30
N ILE A 25 -9.65 -20.52 1.04
CA ILE A 25 -10.61 -19.60 0.45
C ILE A 25 -11.94 -20.32 0.24
N VAL A 26 -12.99 -19.78 0.85
CA VAL A 26 -14.38 -20.24 0.72
C VAL A 26 -15.08 -19.46 -0.40
N CYS A 27 -14.87 -18.15 -0.47
CA CYS A 27 -15.51 -17.28 -1.44
C CYS A 27 -14.64 -16.05 -1.73
N ILE A 28 -14.68 -15.55 -2.97
CA ILE A 28 -14.08 -14.29 -3.38
C ILE A 28 -15.16 -13.51 -4.12
N GLU A 29 -15.37 -12.27 -3.71
CA GLU A 29 -16.24 -11.32 -4.41
C GLU A 29 -15.50 -10.02 -4.69
N VAL A 30 -15.78 -9.42 -5.85
CA VAL A 30 -15.09 -8.23 -6.32
C VAL A 30 -16.10 -7.27 -6.94
N ILE A 31 -15.99 -5.99 -6.60
CA ILE A 31 -16.72 -4.88 -7.23
C ILE A 31 -15.71 -3.95 -7.90
N ASN A 32 -15.71 -3.91 -9.23
CA ASN A 32 -14.90 -3.00 -10.03
C ASN A 32 -15.63 -1.66 -10.20
N TYR A 33 -14.99 -0.57 -9.80
CA TYR A 33 -15.68 0.72 -9.69
C TYR A 33 -16.18 1.28 -11.02
N ASP A 34 -15.30 1.40 -12.02
CA ASP A 34 -15.65 2.00 -13.32
C ASP A 34 -16.71 1.18 -14.06
N ASN A 35 -16.64 -0.15 -13.96
CA ASN A 35 -17.51 -1.06 -14.69
C ASN A 35 -18.87 -1.24 -14.02
N GLU A 36 -18.90 -1.28 -12.69
CA GLU A 36 -20.08 -1.70 -11.94
C GLU A 36 -20.76 -0.57 -11.18
N LEU A 37 -20.08 0.58 -11.04
CA LEU A 37 -20.60 1.80 -10.44
C LEU A 37 -20.39 3.02 -11.37
N PRO A 38 -20.76 2.91 -12.67
CA PRO A 38 -20.45 3.93 -13.68
C PRO A 38 -21.09 5.29 -13.37
N GLU A 39 -22.15 5.35 -12.56
CA GLU A 39 -22.81 6.59 -12.13
C GLU A 39 -21.89 7.54 -11.35
N PHE A 40 -20.77 7.05 -10.79
CA PHE A 40 -19.76 7.90 -10.15
C PHE A 40 -18.78 8.52 -11.15
N ASN A 41 -18.83 8.18 -12.43
CA ASN A 41 -18.01 8.74 -13.51
C ASN A 41 -16.51 8.75 -13.20
N THR A 42 -16.00 7.63 -12.68
CA THR A 42 -14.57 7.47 -12.37
C THR A 42 -13.80 6.84 -13.54
N VAL A 43 -12.48 7.06 -13.57
CA VAL A 43 -11.55 6.40 -14.50
C VAL A 43 -10.36 5.88 -13.69
N GLY A 44 -10.23 4.56 -13.63
CA GLY A 44 -9.37 3.86 -12.68
C GLY A 44 -9.82 4.07 -11.23
N GLY A 45 -11.12 4.20 -10.98
CA GLY A 45 -11.69 4.41 -9.65
C GLY A 45 -11.47 5.81 -9.05
N VAL A 46 -10.98 6.77 -9.83
CA VAL A 46 -10.68 8.13 -9.38
C VAL A 46 -11.18 9.20 -10.36
N HIS A 47 -11.34 10.42 -9.87
CA HIS A 47 -11.45 11.65 -10.66
C HIS A 47 -10.10 12.35 -10.69
N ARG A 48 -9.73 12.90 -11.85
CA ARG A 48 -8.50 13.68 -12.04
C ARG A 48 -8.85 15.10 -12.46
N ALA A 49 -8.29 16.09 -11.76
CA ALA A 49 -8.43 17.52 -12.07
C ALA A 49 -7.08 18.22 -11.89
N GLY A 50 -6.31 18.32 -12.97
CA GLY A 50 -4.90 18.74 -12.91
C GLY A 50 -4.09 17.77 -12.05
N GLU A 51 -3.34 18.30 -11.08
CA GLU A 51 -2.56 17.53 -10.10
C GLU A 51 -3.41 16.93 -8.95
N THR A 52 -4.73 17.00 -9.07
CA THR A 52 -5.70 16.52 -8.07
C THR A 52 -6.24 15.16 -8.44
N VAL A 53 -6.15 14.21 -7.52
CA VAL A 53 -6.79 12.91 -7.63
C VAL A 53 -7.72 12.70 -6.44
N THR A 54 -8.99 12.37 -6.72
CA THR A 54 -10.01 12.12 -5.68
C THR A 54 -10.81 10.87 -6.00
N ALA A 55 -11.44 10.25 -5.01
CA ALA A 55 -12.44 9.22 -5.22
C ALA A 55 -13.69 9.53 -4.36
N PRO A 56 -14.90 9.29 -4.87
CA PRO A 56 -16.11 9.52 -4.10
C PRO A 56 -16.24 8.50 -2.96
N VAL A 57 -16.37 8.96 -1.71
CA VAL A 57 -16.56 8.07 -0.55
C VAL A 57 -17.85 7.22 -0.68
N LEU A 58 -18.88 7.81 -1.28
CA LEU A 58 -20.15 7.11 -1.59
C LEU A 58 -19.97 5.89 -2.50
N MET A 59 -18.98 5.94 -3.40
CA MET A 59 -18.66 4.82 -4.29
C MET A 59 -18.16 3.62 -3.48
N TRP A 60 -17.31 3.86 -2.48
CA TRP A 60 -16.81 2.80 -1.60
C TRP A 60 -17.92 2.20 -0.74
N ILE A 61 -18.81 3.04 -0.20
CA ILE A 61 -19.99 2.57 0.55
C ILE A 61 -20.89 1.71 -0.35
N LYS A 62 -21.18 2.16 -1.57
CA LYS A 62 -22.00 1.39 -2.52
C LYS A 62 -21.31 0.08 -2.93
N ALA A 63 -19.99 0.09 -3.12
CA ALA A 63 -19.23 -1.11 -3.38
C ALA A 63 -19.32 -2.10 -2.20
N LEU A 64 -19.27 -1.61 -0.96
CA LEU A 64 -19.42 -2.43 0.24
C LEU A 64 -20.84 -3.03 0.33
N ASP A 65 -21.89 -2.23 0.11
CA ASP A 65 -23.27 -2.72 0.06
C ASP A 65 -23.41 -3.85 -0.99
N ASN A 66 -22.86 -3.64 -2.19
CA ASN A 66 -22.92 -4.59 -3.30
C ASN A 66 -22.14 -5.88 -3.01
N VAL A 67 -20.93 -5.79 -2.43
CA VAL A 67 -20.12 -6.99 -2.15
C VAL A 67 -20.77 -7.85 -1.07
N LEU A 68 -21.30 -7.24 0.00
CA LEU A 68 -21.99 -7.96 1.06
C LEU A 68 -23.28 -8.59 0.55
N TYR A 69 -23.97 -7.92 -0.38
CA TYR A 69 -25.15 -8.49 -1.03
C TYR A 69 -24.78 -9.69 -1.91
N ARG A 70 -23.69 -9.65 -2.67
CA ARG A 70 -23.21 -10.80 -3.46
C ARG A 70 -22.82 -11.99 -2.59
N LEU A 71 -22.11 -11.75 -1.49
CA LEU A 71 -21.82 -12.81 -0.51
C LEU A 71 -23.11 -13.46 0.00
N LYS A 72 -24.16 -12.66 0.30
CA LYS A 72 -25.47 -13.19 0.68
C LYS A 72 -26.11 -14.04 -0.42
N LEU A 73 -26.07 -13.59 -1.68
CA LEU A 73 -26.60 -14.33 -2.81
C LEU A 73 -25.86 -15.66 -3.06
N ASN A 74 -24.56 -15.70 -2.76
CA ASN A 74 -23.75 -16.93 -2.81
C ASN A 74 -24.02 -17.89 -1.65
N GLY A 75 -25.03 -17.62 -0.81
CA GLY A 75 -25.40 -18.48 0.31
C GLY A 75 -24.43 -18.42 1.48
N ILE A 76 -23.64 -17.34 1.61
CA ILE A 76 -22.78 -17.17 2.77
C ILE A 76 -23.63 -16.90 4.01
N GLU A 77 -23.50 -17.80 4.99
CA GLU A 77 -24.10 -17.67 6.31
C GLU A 77 -23.30 -16.67 7.15
N PHE A 78 -23.73 -15.41 7.17
CA PHE A 78 -23.07 -14.32 7.91
C PHE A 78 -22.93 -14.58 9.42
N SER A 79 -23.80 -15.41 9.99
CA SER A 79 -23.72 -15.84 11.39
C SER A 79 -22.45 -16.65 11.69
N SER A 80 -21.82 -17.25 10.67
CA SER A 80 -20.57 -18.00 10.78
C SER A 80 -19.31 -17.14 10.77
N ILE A 81 -19.42 -15.86 10.37
CA ILE A 81 -18.28 -14.95 10.26
C ILE A 81 -17.90 -14.47 11.67
N LYS A 82 -16.75 -14.92 12.16
CA LYS A 82 -16.28 -14.63 13.52
C LYS A 82 -15.59 -13.29 13.66
N ALA A 83 -14.86 -12.89 12.62
CA ALA A 83 -14.21 -11.59 12.62
C ALA A 83 -14.07 -11.03 11.19
N ILE A 84 -14.00 -9.69 11.11
CA ILE A 84 -13.75 -8.95 9.88
C ILE A 84 -12.55 -8.03 10.07
N SER A 85 -11.58 -8.13 9.17
CA SER A 85 -10.49 -7.14 9.02
C SER A 85 -10.35 -6.79 7.55
N GLY A 86 -9.38 -5.94 7.22
CA GLY A 86 -9.09 -5.67 5.82
C GLY A 86 -7.87 -4.83 5.56
N ALA A 87 -7.59 -4.62 4.29
CA ALA A 87 -6.69 -3.61 3.80
C ALA A 87 -7.48 -2.45 3.19
N ALA A 88 -6.92 -1.26 3.23
CA ALA A 88 -7.38 -0.15 2.41
C ALA A 88 -6.19 0.54 1.74
N GLN A 89 -6.46 1.25 0.64
CA GLN A 89 -5.46 2.11 0.00
C GLN A 89 -4.92 3.16 0.99
N GLN A 90 -3.60 3.37 0.96
CA GLN A 90 -2.91 4.22 1.93
C GLN A 90 -3.17 5.72 1.73
N HIS A 91 -2.86 6.48 2.79
CA HIS A 91 -2.70 7.93 2.82
C HIS A 91 -3.97 8.77 2.61
N GLY A 92 -4.94 8.24 1.87
CA GLY A 92 -6.23 8.90 1.66
C GLY A 92 -6.94 9.15 2.99
N SER A 93 -7.70 10.24 3.02
CA SER A 93 -8.38 10.72 4.22
C SER A 93 -9.85 11.00 3.96
N VAL A 94 -10.71 10.65 4.91
CA VAL A 94 -12.14 10.93 4.92
C VAL A 94 -12.44 11.98 6.00
N PHE A 95 -13.10 13.08 5.61
CA PHE A 95 -13.48 14.16 6.51
C PHE A 95 -14.96 14.02 6.89
N TRP A 96 -15.23 13.60 8.12
CA TRP A 96 -16.58 13.39 8.62
C TRP A 96 -17.19 14.69 9.10
N LYS A 97 -18.37 15.02 8.60
CA LYS A 97 -19.07 16.25 9.00
C LYS A 97 -19.60 16.13 10.43
N HIS A 98 -19.85 17.26 11.09
CA HIS A 98 -20.58 17.30 12.37
C HIS A 98 -21.90 16.51 12.30
N GLY A 99 -22.11 15.61 13.26
CA GLY A 99 -23.28 14.75 13.36
C GLY A 99 -23.13 13.37 12.70
N ALA A 100 -21.99 13.09 12.08
CA ALA A 100 -21.81 11.86 11.31
C ALA A 100 -21.69 10.63 12.19
N GLU A 101 -21.08 10.73 13.38
CA GLU A 101 -21.01 9.60 14.30
C GLU A 101 -22.41 9.15 14.77
N GLN A 102 -23.31 10.09 15.02
CA GLN A 102 -24.69 9.80 15.44
C GLN A 102 -25.46 9.09 14.33
N ILE A 103 -25.27 9.50 13.07
CA ILE A 103 -25.87 8.82 11.92
C ILE A 103 -25.31 7.40 11.78
N LEU A 104 -24.00 7.23 11.95
CA LEU A 104 -23.32 5.94 11.86
C LEU A 104 -23.82 4.95 12.95
N LYS A 105 -24.07 5.44 14.17
CA LYS A 105 -24.68 4.66 15.27
C LYS A 105 -26.15 4.31 15.02
N ALA A 106 -26.84 5.08 14.19
CA ALA A 106 -28.30 5.00 13.99
C ALA A 106 -28.71 4.52 12.58
N LEU A 107 -27.82 3.83 11.86
CA LEU A 107 -28.12 3.29 10.52
C LEU A 107 -29.37 2.39 10.54
N ASN A 108 -30.32 2.68 9.66
CA ASN A 108 -31.54 1.92 9.45
C ASN A 108 -31.27 0.67 8.61
N PHE A 109 -31.34 -0.50 9.22
CA PHE A 109 -31.08 -1.79 8.58
C PHE A 109 -32.00 -2.13 7.38
N ARG A 110 -33.16 -1.45 7.24
CA ARG A 110 -34.11 -1.67 6.15
C ARG A 110 -33.60 -1.13 4.80
N GLU A 111 -32.71 -0.14 4.82
CA GLU A 111 -32.14 0.48 3.63
C GLU A 111 -30.64 0.16 3.51
N THR A 112 -30.09 0.25 2.30
CA THR A 112 -28.63 0.17 2.11
C THR A 112 -27.97 1.39 2.74
N ILE A 113 -26.68 1.29 3.07
CA ILE A 113 -25.96 2.42 3.66
C ILE A 113 -25.97 3.57 2.67
N VAL A 114 -25.73 3.32 1.38
CA VAL A 114 -25.70 4.36 0.33
C VAL A 114 -27.00 5.16 0.21
N LEU A 115 -28.17 4.55 0.45
CA LEU A 115 -29.48 5.22 0.31
C LEU A 115 -29.81 6.14 1.49
N GLN A 116 -29.21 5.90 2.66
CA GLN A 116 -29.45 6.68 3.87
C GLN A 116 -28.56 7.93 3.94
N GLN A 117 -27.66 8.10 2.97
CA GLN A 117 -26.71 9.20 2.98
C GLN A 117 -27.28 10.41 2.27
N THR A 118 -27.56 11.45 3.05
CA THR A 118 -27.61 12.81 2.53
C THR A 118 -26.17 13.34 2.41
N THR A 119 -25.97 14.50 1.79
CA THR A 119 -24.71 15.27 1.73
C THR A 119 -24.07 15.60 3.11
N ALA A 120 -24.58 15.02 4.19
CA ALA A 120 -24.23 15.24 5.59
C ALA A 120 -23.16 14.30 6.16
N LEU A 121 -22.76 13.21 5.49
CA LEU A 121 -21.82 12.25 6.09
C LEU A 121 -20.36 12.42 5.67
N PHE A 122 -20.08 12.88 4.44
CA PHE A 122 -18.73 12.77 3.86
C PHE A 122 -18.26 14.04 3.16
N GLY A 123 -17.25 14.67 3.75
CA GLY A 123 -16.37 15.61 3.08
C GLY A 123 -15.34 14.86 2.22
N TRP A 124 -15.45 15.04 0.91
CA TRP A 124 -14.40 14.97 -0.13
C TRP A 124 -13.05 14.36 0.29
N MET A 125 -12.66 13.24 -0.34
CA MET A 125 -11.26 12.78 -0.33
C MET A 125 -10.40 13.67 -1.23
N LEU A 126 -9.16 13.97 -0.83
CA LEU A 126 -8.12 14.52 -1.69
C LEU A 126 -6.84 13.70 -1.57
N ALA A 127 -6.25 13.35 -2.71
CA ALA A 127 -4.82 13.14 -2.88
C ALA A 127 -4.34 14.18 -3.92
N GLN A 128 -3.70 15.26 -3.46
CA GLN A 128 -3.08 16.27 -4.32
C GLN A 128 -1.56 16.31 -4.14
N GLN A 129 -0.83 16.63 -5.21
CA GLN A 129 0.53 17.16 -5.08
C GLN A 129 0.49 18.53 -4.37
N VAL A 130 1.12 18.65 -3.19
CA VAL A 130 1.37 19.92 -2.51
C VAL A 130 2.87 20.18 -2.54
N ASN A 131 3.30 21.08 -3.40
CA ASN A 131 4.69 21.52 -3.56
C ASN A 131 5.46 21.56 -2.22
N ALA A 132 6.41 20.64 -2.04
CA ALA A 132 7.11 20.29 -0.80
C ALA A 132 7.95 21.40 -0.12
N LYS A 133 7.85 22.65 -0.57
CA LYS A 133 8.65 23.78 -0.08
C LYS A 133 8.42 24.19 1.38
N PHE A 134 7.41 23.62 2.06
CA PHE A 134 7.04 24.03 3.43
C PHE A 134 7.71 23.23 4.56
N TRP A 135 8.26 22.03 4.30
CA TRP A 135 8.86 21.21 5.34
C TRP A 135 10.35 21.53 5.47
N LYS A 136 10.66 22.64 6.16
CA LYS A 136 11.98 23.27 6.26
C LYS A 136 13.14 22.43 6.84
N THR A 137 12.96 21.14 7.11
CA THR A 137 14.06 20.18 7.23
C THR A 137 13.48 18.77 7.04
N ALA A 138 13.53 18.23 5.82
CA ALA A 138 13.07 16.88 5.49
C ALA A 138 13.62 15.82 6.46
N VAL A 139 14.84 16.03 6.97
CA VAL A 139 15.51 15.20 7.96
C VAL A 139 14.77 15.16 9.30
N GLN A 140 14.36 16.32 9.87
CA GLN A 140 13.68 16.32 11.17
C GLN A 140 12.32 15.62 11.11
N LEU A 141 11.59 15.81 10.00
CA LEU A 141 10.32 15.11 9.79
C LEU A 141 10.54 13.59 9.67
N ALA A 142 11.54 13.17 8.87
CA ALA A 142 11.89 11.77 8.72
C ALA A 142 12.33 11.11 10.03
N THR A 143 13.13 11.79 10.86
CA THR A 143 13.51 11.28 12.18
C THR A 143 12.31 11.07 13.11
N ARG A 144 11.28 11.91 12.99
CA ARG A 144 10.07 11.82 13.84
C ARG A 144 9.08 10.80 13.32
N THR A 145 8.81 10.80 12.01
CA THR A 145 7.68 10.08 11.39
C THR A 145 8.10 8.94 10.48
N GLY A 146 9.39 8.65 10.35
CA GLY A 146 9.91 7.59 9.48
C GLY A 146 9.88 7.93 7.98
N SER A 147 9.52 9.15 7.60
CA SER A 147 9.43 9.55 6.18
C SER A 147 9.65 11.04 6.01
N VAL A 148 10.29 11.42 4.89
CA VAL A 148 10.33 12.81 4.45
C VAL A 148 8.92 13.30 4.11
N GLY A 149 8.76 14.63 3.98
CA GLY A 149 7.47 15.22 3.63
C GLY A 149 7.08 14.77 2.22
N CYS A 150 5.97 14.05 2.10
CA CYS A 150 5.49 13.54 0.82
C CYS A 150 4.06 14.01 0.57
N GLU A 151 3.79 14.49 -0.63
CA GLU A 151 2.54 15.15 -0.97
C GLU A 151 1.31 14.27 -0.73
N ARG A 152 1.40 12.99 -1.09
CA ARG A 152 0.28 12.06 -0.92
C ARG A 152 -0.07 11.78 0.54
N PHE A 153 0.86 12.01 1.48
CA PHE A 153 0.66 11.68 2.89
C PHE A 153 -0.48 12.54 3.48
N THR A 154 -1.18 11.95 4.45
CA THR A 154 -2.41 12.50 5.01
C THR A 154 -2.22 13.89 5.63
N GLY A 155 -1.11 14.13 6.33
CA GLY A 155 -0.79 15.42 6.97
C GLY A 155 -0.79 16.58 5.96
N PRO A 156 0.02 16.52 4.88
CA PRO A 156 -0.03 17.49 3.79
C PRO A 156 -1.42 17.71 3.17
N GLN A 157 -2.24 16.66 3.02
CA GLN A 157 -3.62 16.80 2.53
C GLN A 157 -4.52 17.56 3.52
N ILE A 158 -4.41 17.25 4.81
CA ILE A 158 -5.14 17.95 5.88
C ILE A 158 -4.69 19.42 5.96
N PHE A 159 -3.38 19.68 5.88
CA PHE A 159 -2.84 21.05 5.85
C PHE A 159 -3.41 21.86 4.69
N LYS A 160 -3.52 21.24 3.51
CA LYS A 160 -4.18 21.87 2.35
C LYS A 160 -5.63 22.20 2.66
N LYS A 161 -6.42 21.25 3.22
CA LYS A 161 -7.81 21.52 3.61
C LYS A 161 -7.90 22.66 4.62
N TYR A 162 -7.07 22.65 5.66
CA TYR A 162 -7.00 23.68 6.69
C TYR A 162 -6.73 25.08 6.10
N ARG A 163 -5.88 25.18 5.09
CA ARG A 163 -5.44 26.46 4.48
C ARG A 163 -6.32 26.95 3.33
N LYS A 164 -6.73 26.07 2.42
CA LYS A 164 -7.40 26.42 1.16
C LYS A 164 -8.90 26.12 1.16
N GLU A 165 -9.32 25.12 1.92
CA GLU A 165 -10.71 24.62 1.92
C GLU A 165 -11.28 24.66 3.34
N ARG A 166 -11.06 25.81 4.00
CA ARG A 166 -11.30 26.02 5.44
C ARG A 166 -12.72 25.64 5.87
N HIS A 167 -13.72 25.95 5.03
CA HIS A 167 -15.11 25.61 5.29
C HIS A 167 -15.34 24.09 5.46
N ILE A 168 -14.64 23.24 4.69
CA ILE A 168 -14.71 21.79 4.83
C ILE A 168 -14.11 21.40 6.17
N TYR A 169 -12.89 21.87 6.45
CA TYR A 169 -12.16 21.58 7.69
C TYR A 169 -12.95 21.98 8.95
N ASP A 170 -13.56 23.15 8.96
CA ASP A 170 -14.34 23.65 10.11
C ASP A 170 -15.65 22.86 10.29
N SER A 171 -16.26 22.40 9.19
CA SER A 171 -17.42 21.52 9.23
C SER A 171 -17.10 20.07 9.61
N THR A 172 -15.81 19.73 9.75
CA THR A 172 -15.35 18.37 10.05
C THR A 172 -15.28 18.14 11.55
N GLU A 173 -15.94 17.09 12.04
CA GLU A 173 -15.81 16.63 13.44
C GLU A 173 -14.71 15.58 13.60
N HIS A 174 -14.47 14.75 12.58
CA HIS A 174 -13.50 13.66 12.63
C HIS A 174 -12.78 13.46 11.28
N VAL A 175 -11.53 13.02 11.30
CA VAL A 175 -10.74 12.65 10.12
C VAL A 175 -10.25 11.21 10.28
N SER A 176 -10.62 10.36 9.32
CA SER A 176 -10.14 8.98 9.27
C SER A 176 -9.18 8.77 8.11
N LEU A 177 -8.27 7.81 8.24
CA LEU A 177 -7.67 7.17 7.06
C LEU A 177 -8.72 6.26 6.41
N ILE A 178 -8.49 5.84 5.18
CA ILE A 178 -9.46 4.97 4.49
C ILE A 178 -9.63 3.63 5.23
N SER A 179 -8.57 3.11 5.84
CA SER A 179 -8.59 1.91 6.66
C SER A 179 -9.49 2.07 7.90
N SER A 180 -9.29 3.13 8.68
CA SER A 180 -10.08 3.40 9.88
C SER A 180 -11.50 3.87 9.54
N PHE A 181 -11.72 4.49 8.37
CA PHE A 181 -13.05 4.74 7.82
C PHE A 181 -13.81 3.42 7.62
N LEU A 182 -13.20 2.43 6.97
CA LEU A 182 -13.84 1.14 6.73
C LEU A 182 -14.16 0.42 8.05
N CYS A 183 -13.22 0.40 9.00
CA CYS A 183 -13.49 -0.10 10.36
C CYS A 183 -14.65 0.65 11.03
N SER A 184 -14.68 1.98 10.90
CA SER A 184 -15.73 2.79 11.52
C SER A 184 -17.11 2.40 10.98
N VAL A 185 -17.21 2.19 9.67
CA VAL A 185 -18.44 1.73 9.02
C VAL A 185 -18.90 0.39 9.62
N PHE A 186 -18.00 -0.59 9.76
CA PHE A 186 -18.34 -1.89 10.33
C PHE A 186 -18.71 -1.84 11.83
N CYS A 187 -18.03 -1.00 12.63
CA CYS A 187 -18.28 -0.89 14.07
C CYS A 187 -19.46 0.02 14.43
N GLY A 188 -19.88 0.90 13.53
CA GLY A 188 -20.93 1.87 13.81
C GLY A 188 -20.44 3.06 14.67
N CYS A 189 -19.15 3.27 14.81
CA CYS A 189 -18.51 4.35 15.58
C CYS A 189 -17.12 4.66 15.02
N TYR A 190 -16.48 5.76 15.42
CA TYR A 190 -15.14 6.08 14.93
C TYR A 190 -14.07 5.10 15.45
N ALA A 191 -13.37 4.47 14.52
CA ALA A 191 -12.31 3.52 14.81
C ALA A 191 -10.95 4.19 14.98
N SER A 192 -10.12 3.63 15.86
CA SER A 192 -8.70 3.96 15.99
C SER A 192 -7.92 3.68 14.71
N VAL A 193 -6.76 4.33 14.57
CA VAL A 193 -5.85 4.13 13.44
C VAL A 193 -4.76 3.14 13.82
N ASP A 194 -4.43 2.19 12.96
CA ASP A 194 -3.34 1.26 13.22
C ASP A 194 -1.96 1.94 13.07
N PHE A 195 -0.93 1.47 13.79
CA PHE A 195 0.42 2.04 13.69
C PHE A 195 1.02 2.02 12.27
N GLY A 196 0.74 0.98 11.49
CA GLY A 196 1.18 0.84 10.11
C GLY A 196 0.61 1.94 9.21
N ASP A 197 -0.71 2.11 9.16
CA ASP A 197 -1.32 3.16 8.34
C ASP A 197 -1.07 4.57 8.90
N ALA A 198 -1.01 4.72 10.24
CA ALA A 198 -0.63 5.98 10.88
C ALA A 198 0.78 6.45 10.47
N SER A 199 1.71 5.53 10.23
CA SER A 199 3.08 5.86 9.78
C SER A 199 3.08 6.53 8.38
N GLY A 200 2.07 6.27 7.55
CA GLY A 200 1.88 6.87 6.24
C GLY A 200 1.29 8.30 6.23
N THR A 201 1.35 9.02 7.36
CA THR A 201 0.63 10.31 7.51
C THR A 201 1.52 11.55 7.61
N ASN A 202 2.81 11.41 7.92
CA ASN A 202 3.69 12.50 8.40
C ASN A 202 3.16 13.17 9.71
N LEU A 203 2.25 12.52 10.44
CA LEU A 203 1.73 12.99 11.72
C LEU A 203 2.07 12.05 12.88
N PHE A 204 2.38 10.79 12.61
CA PHE A 204 2.65 9.77 13.62
C PHE A 204 4.13 9.74 13.99
N ASN A 205 4.42 9.75 15.29
CA ASN A 205 5.77 9.64 15.81
C ASN A 205 6.13 8.16 16.01
N ILE A 206 7.04 7.64 15.19
CA ILE A 206 7.38 6.21 15.16
C ILE A 206 8.16 5.73 16.40
N ALA A 207 8.77 6.65 17.16
CA ALA A 207 9.50 6.30 18.39
C ALA A 207 8.57 6.23 19.61
N THR A 208 7.52 7.06 19.66
CA THR A 208 6.59 7.14 20.80
C THR A 208 5.27 6.41 20.57
N PHE A 209 5.02 5.95 19.33
CA PHE A 209 3.78 5.32 18.88
C PHE A 209 2.53 6.17 19.15
N LYS A 210 2.66 7.50 18.99
CA LYS A 210 1.58 8.49 19.19
C LYS A 210 1.60 9.53 18.08
N TRP A 211 0.51 10.28 17.95
CA TRP A 211 0.53 11.49 17.14
C TRP A 211 1.58 12.49 17.64
N ASP A 212 2.34 13.06 16.72
CA ASP A 212 3.37 14.05 16.98
C ASP A 212 2.75 15.45 17.09
N ASP A 213 2.73 16.02 18.29
CA ASP A 213 2.05 17.30 18.54
C ASP A 213 2.55 18.43 17.63
N HIS A 214 3.84 18.46 17.30
CA HIS A 214 4.37 19.47 16.39
C HIS A 214 3.81 19.29 14.98
N CYS A 215 3.89 18.08 14.42
CA CYS A 215 3.41 17.80 13.06
C CYS A 215 1.89 17.99 12.92
N VAL A 216 1.12 17.59 13.94
CA VAL A 216 -0.32 17.79 14.02
C VAL A 216 -0.68 19.27 14.03
N ASN A 217 -0.03 20.07 14.90
CA ASN A 217 -0.31 21.49 15.03
C ASN A 217 0.03 22.31 13.77
N VAL A 218 1.02 21.87 12.98
CA VAL A 218 1.32 22.46 11.66
C VAL A 218 0.13 22.27 10.71
N CYS A 219 -0.51 21.10 10.73
CA CYS A 219 -1.62 20.74 9.86
C CYS A 219 -2.97 21.32 10.31
N GLY A 220 -3.12 21.62 11.61
CA GLY A 220 -4.22 22.41 12.16
C GLY A 220 -4.23 22.42 13.69
N LYS A 221 -4.50 23.58 14.30
CA LYS A 221 -4.44 23.75 15.77
C LYS A 221 -5.39 22.84 16.55
N ASP A 222 -6.56 22.55 15.98
CA ASP A 222 -7.60 21.68 16.53
C ASP A 222 -7.59 20.30 15.87
N LEU A 223 -6.56 19.95 15.08
CA LEU A 223 -6.52 18.68 14.37
C LEU A 223 -6.47 17.48 15.34
N ARG A 224 -5.78 17.62 16.48
CA ARG A 224 -5.66 16.53 17.44
C ARG A 224 -7.00 15.99 17.93
N SER A 225 -7.99 16.87 18.13
CA SER A 225 -9.34 16.47 18.56
C SER A 225 -10.18 15.86 17.43
N LYS A 226 -9.75 15.99 16.17
CA LYS A 226 -10.41 15.37 15.02
C LYS A 226 -9.80 14.01 14.65
N LEU A 227 -8.70 13.59 15.29
CA LEU A 227 -8.03 12.30 15.03
C LEU A 227 -8.31 11.31 16.16
N ALA A 228 -8.66 10.07 15.82
CA ALA A 228 -8.71 8.97 16.78
C ALA A 228 -7.30 8.61 17.25
N ASP A 229 -7.19 7.90 18.37
CA ASP A 229 -5.91 7.40 18.85
C ASP A 229 -5.32 6.33 17.93
N CYS A 230 -4.00 6.16 18.02
CA CYS A 230 -3.29 5.11 17.32
C CYS A 230 -3.19 3.85 18.19
N VAL A 231 -3.33 2.67 17.58
CA VAL A 231 -3.29 1.39 18.29
C VAL A 231 -2.46 0.34 17.53
N PRO A 232 -1.97 -0.73 18.19
CA PRO A 232 -1.36 -1.85 17.52
C PRO A 232 -2.30 -2.50 16.49
N SER A 233 -1.73 -3.00 15.39
CA SER A 233 -2.42 -3.61 14.26
C SER A 233 -3.26 -4.87 14.59
N THR A 234 -3.11 -5.44 15.78
CA THR A 234 -3.87 -6.60 16.29
C THR A 234 -4.99 -6.20 17.26
N THR A 235 -5.22 -4.91 17.47
CA THR A 235 -6.22 -4.42 18.42
C THR A 235 -7.63 -4.65 17.90
N SER A 236 -8.51 -5.18 18.74
CA SER A 236 -9.95 -5.19 18.48
C SER A 236 -10.51 -3.78 18.68
N ILE A 237 -11.19 -3.22 17.67
CA ILE A 237 -11.89 -1.94 17.80
C ILE A 237 -13.22 -2.11 18.52
N GLY A 238 -13.87 -3.25 18.34
CA GLY A 238 -15.16 -3.57 18.92
C GLY A 238 -15.86 -4.68 18.16
N PHE A 239 -17.17 -4.80 18.39
CA PHE A 239 -18.03 -5.73 17.66
C PHE A 239 -18.74 -5.05 16.50
N ILE A 240 -19.20 -5.85 15.55
CA ILE A 240 -19.92 -5.38 14.38
C ILE A 240 -21.19 -4.61 14.77
N ALA A 241 -21.49 -3.55 14.02
CA ALA A 241 -22.67 -2.72 14.26
C ALA A 241 -23.96 -3.52 14.09
N ASP A 242 -24.96 -3.18 14.91
CA ASP A 242 -26.30 -3.77 14.89
C ASP A 242 -26.99 -3.66 13.51
N TYR A 243 -26.61 -2.67 12.70
CA TYR A 243 -27.00 -2.57 11.29
C TYR A 243 -26.72 -3.87 10.51
N PHE A 244 -25.50 -4.40 10.61
CA PHE A 244 -25.09 -5.59 9.87
C PHE A 244 -25.70 -6.87 10.46
N VAL A 245 -25.86 -6.92 11.78
CA VAL A 245 -26.58 -8.00 12.48
C VAL A 245 -28.00 -8.11 11.92
N LYS A 246 -28.76 -7.00 11.91
CA LYS A 246 -30.16 -7.00 11.47
C LYS A 246 -30.34 -7.17 9.96
N ARG A 247 -29.44 -6.62 9.14
CA ARG A 247 -29.57 -6.62 7.68
C ARG A 247 -29.06 -7.91 7.04
N TYR A 248 -27.90 -8.39 7.48
CA TYR A 248 -27.20 -9.52 6.86
C TYR A 248 -27.20 -10.78 7.72
N GLY A 249 -27.50 -10.68 9.02
CA GLY A 249 -27.52 -11.84 9.92
C GLY A 249 -26.17 -12.18 10.53
N PHE A 250 -25.26 -11.20 10.65
CA PHE A 250 -24.02 -11.39 11.39
C PHE A 250 -24.29 -11.74 12.85
N SER A 251 -23.36 -12.49 13.46
CA SER A 251 -23.34 -12.63 14.90
C SER A 251 -23.05 -11.27 15.57
N PRO A 252 -23.77 -10.88 16.63
CA PRO A 252 -23.42 -9.68 17.39
C PRO A 252 -22.06 -9.80 18.11
N ALA A 253 -21.52 -11.01 18.20
CA ALA A 253 -20.16 -11.26 18.69
C ALA A 253 -19.09 -11.23 17.58
N CYS A 254 -19.45 -10.89 16.34
CA CYS A 254 -18.49 -10.76 15.26
C CYS A 254 -17.51 -9.62 15.58
N ASN A 255 -16.24 -9.96 15.74
CA ASN A 255 -15.18 -9.03 16.14
C ASN A 255 -14.69 -8.22 14.93
N VAL A 256 -14.38 -6.95 15.15
CA VAL A 256 -13.82 -6.04 14.15
C VAL A 256 -12.46 -5.55 14.63
N PRO A 257 -11.37 -6.32 14.39
CA PRO A 257 -10.01 -5.82 14.54
C PRO A 257 -9.70 -4.68 13.57
N VAL A 258 -8.64 -3.93 13.89
CA VAL A 258 -8.20 -2.81 13.02
C VAL A 258 -7.89 -3.33 11.62
N THR A 259 -8.32 -2.56 10.63
CA THR A 259 -7.99 -2.71 9.20
C THR A 259 -6.65 -2.03 8.97
N LEU A 260 -5.72 -2.70 8.29
CA LEU A 260 -4.40 -2.14 8.02
C LEU A 260 -4.34 -1.47 6.66
N CYS A 261 -3.22 -0.82 6.42
CA CYS A 261 -2.81 -0.44 5.09
C CYS A 261 -2.13 -1.63 4.36
N PHE A 262 -2.28 -1.66 3.03
CA PHE A 262 -1.61 -2.45 1.98
C PHE A 262 -0.34 -3.28 2.31
N SER A 263 -0.41 -4.23 3.24
CA SER A 263 0.39 -5.46 3.25
C SER A 263 -0.15 -6.41 4.33
N GLY A 264 -0.27 -7.70 3.99
CA GLY A 264 -0.81 -8.73 4.88
C GLY A 264 0.17 -9.22 5.95
N TYR A 265 1.31 -8.55 6.16
CA TYR A 265 2.44 -9.12 6.89
C TYR A 265 2.88 -8.27 8.09
N ILE A 266 3.00 -8.92 9.24
CA ILE A 266 3.18 -8.31 10.58
C ILE A 266 4.67 -8.20 10.99
N SER A 267 5.62 -8.66 10.20
CA SER A 267 7.04 -8.59 10.55
C SER A 267 7.75 -7.48 9.75
N LEU A 268 7.98 -6.35 10.42
CA LEU A 268 8.62 -5.12 9.92
C LEU A 268 7.92 -4.46 8.72
N PHE A 269 7.14 -3.43 9.00
CA PHE A 269 6.53 -2.58 7.97
C PHE A 269 7.50 -1.45 7.58
N GLN A 270 8.41 -1.72 6.66
CA GLN A 270 9.08 -0.66 5.89
C GLN A 270 8.57 -0.73 4.44
N SER A 271 7.74 0.22 4.05
CA SER A 271 7.37 0.37 2.64
C SER A 271 8.46 1.19 1.93
N LEU A 272 9.32 0.50 1.17
CA LEU A 272 10.07 1.17 0.12
C LEU A 272 9.13 1.33 -1.08
N MET A 273 8.54 2.52 -1.22
CA MET A 273 7.83 2.88 -2.42
C MET A 273 8.85 3.38 -3.43
N ASP A 274 8.95 2.69 -4.56
CA ASP A 274 9.68 3.18 -5.72
C ASP A 274 8.66 3.68 -6.74
N ILE A 275 8.69 4.98 -7.01
CA ILE A 275 7.84 5.62 -8.03
C ILE A 275 8.29 5.15 -9.42
N ASN A 276 9.60 4.93 -9.59
CA ASN A 276 10.22 4.52 -10.86
C ASN A 276 10.19 2.99 -11.03
N GLY A 277 8.98 2.42 -10.99
CA GLY A 277 8.72 0.99 -11.04
C GLY A 277 8.40 0.47 -12.44
N ASP A 278 7.11 0.17 -12.67
CA ASP A 278 6.62 -0.48 -13.89
C ASP A 278 6.65 0.42 -15.12
N GLY A 279 6.35 1.71 -14.93
CA GLY A 279 6.45 2.72 -15.99
C GLY A 279 7.85 2.77 -16.58
N THR A 280 8.88 2.86 -15.73
CA THR A 280 10.29 2.87 -16.14
C THR A 280 10.70 1.59 -16.87
N ARG A 281 10.30 0.40 -16.37
CA ARG A 281 10.55 -0.85 -17.09
C ARG A 281 9.84 -0.89 -18.44
N THR A 282 8.61 -0.38 -18.53
CA THR A 282 7.85 -0.31 -19.78
C THR A 282 8.52 0.63 -20.80
N ASN A 283 9.01 1.79 -20.34
CA ASN A 283 9.77 2.74 -21.15
C ASN A 283 11.06 2.12 -21.69
N ILE A 284 11.84 1.45 -20.83
CA ILE A 284 13.08 0.78 -21.24
C ILE A 284 12.81 -0.40 -22.18
N ARG A 285 11.77 -1.21 -21.92
CA ARG A 285 11.35 -2.26 -22.84
C ARG A 285 11.04 -1.74 -24.24
N ALA A 286 10.31 -0.62 -24.32
CA ALA A 286 10.02 0.04 -25.59
C ALA A 286 11.30 0.60 -26.24
N LEU A 287 12.21 1.19 -25.45
CA LEU A 287 13.51 1.68 -25.93
C LEU A 287 14.39 0.56 -26.51
N CYS A 288 14.34 -0.64 -25.92
CA CYS A 288 15.02 -1.85 -26.42
C CYS A 288 14.35 -2.43 -27.68
N GLY A 289 13.21 -1.91 -28.13
CA GLY A 289 12.48 -2.40 -29.30
C GLY A 289 11.62 -3.64 -29.04
N CYS A 290 11.42 -4.06 -27.79
CA CYS A 290 10.65 -5.24 -27.43
C CYS A 290 9.14 -4.94 -27.39
N LYS A 291 8.34 -5.70 -28.14
CA LYS A 291 6.88 -5.59 -28.18
C LYS A 291 6.19 -6.35 -27.07
N THR A 292 6.84 -7.39 -26.53
CA THR A 292 6.32 -8.20 -25.42
C THR A 292 7.32 -8.29 -24.26
N TRP A 293 6.85 -8.68 -23.08
CA TRP A 293 7.73 -8.99 -21.95
C TRP A 293 8.56 -10.25 -22.17
N TYR A 294 8.04 -11.19 -22.97
CA TYR A 294 8.79 -12.40 -23.36
C TYR A 294 10.02 -12.06 -24.22
N GLU A 295 9.87 -11.20 -25.22
CA GLU A 295 11.00 -10.68 -26.01
C GLU A 295 12.03 -9.97 -25.13
N PHE A 296 11.56 -9.22 -24.13
CA PHE A 296 12.43 -8.54 -23.18
C PHE A 296 13.22 -9.53 -22.31
N GLU A 297 12.60 -10.62 -21.84
CA GLU A 297 13.31 -11.68 -21.09
C GLU A 297 14.37 -12.40 -21.92
N LEU A 298 14.07 -12.72 -23.19
CA LEU A 298 15.06 -13.31 -24.09
C LEU A 298 16.27 -12.38 -24.25
N LEU A 299 16.02 -11.08 -24.39
CA LEU A 299 17.05 -10.06 -24.52
C LEU A 299 17.91 -9.91 -23.25
N VAL A 300 17.31 -10.04 -22.05
CA VAL A 300 18.04 -10.08 -20.76
C VAL A 300 18.89 -11.35 -20.62
N ALA A 301 18.48 -12.47 -21.25
CA ALA A 301 19.23 -13.73 -21.20
C ALA A 301 20.51 -13.72 -22.05
N GLU A 302 20.64 -12.77 -23.00
CA GLU A 302 21.85 -12.58 -23.81
C GLU A 302 23.02 -11.96 -23.02
N THR A 303 22.77 -11.46 -21.81
CA THR A 303 23.79 -10.84 -20.95
C THR A 303 23.97 -11.61 -19.65
N PRO A 304 25.22 -11.78 -19.17
CA PRO A 304 25.49 -12.49 -17.93
C PRO A 304 25.10 -11.65 -16.69
N PRO A 305 24.94 -12.27 -15.51
CA PRO A 305 24.77 -11.54 -14.25
C PRO A 305 25.87 -10.50 -14.04
N GLY A 306 25.49 -9.30 -13.63
CA GLY A 306 26.39 -8.15 -13.50
C GLY A 306 26.68 -7.41 -14.80
N ASN A 307 26.03 -7.83 -15.90
CA ASN A 307 25.99 -7.13 -17.18
C ASN A 307 27.38 -6.73 -17.71
N ASP A 308 28.38 -7.61 -17.58
CA ASP A 308 29.78 -7.35 -17.93
C ASP A 308 30.37 -6.06 -17.32
N GLY A 309 29.85 -5.66 -16.16
CA GLY A 309 30.25 -4.43 -15.45
C GLY A 309 29.60 -3.16 -15.97
N PHE A 310 28.65 -3.22 -16.91
CA PHE A 310 27.83 -2.07 -17.29
C PHE A 310 26.76 -1.79 -16.23
N ILE A 311 26.63 -0.54 -15.81
CA ILE A 311 25.65 -0.12 -14.79
C ILE A 311 24.75 0.96 -15.38
N GLY A 312 23.44 0.72 -15.34
CA GLY A 312 22.42 1.74 -15.60
C GLY A 312 21.80 2.25 -14.29
N ILE A 313 21.37 3.50 -14.27
CA ILE A 313 20.60 4.13 -13.19
C ILE A 313 19.43 4.86 -13.86
N TYR A 314 18.20 4.53 -13.48
CA TYR A 314 17.00 4.93 -14.22
C TYR A 314 15.95 5.54 -13.30
N PHE A 315 15.84 6.86 -13.34
CA PHE A 315 14.78 7.59 -12.64
C PHE A 315 14.06 8.50 -13.63
N ASP A 316 12.82 8.16 -13.98
CA ASP A 316 11.93 9.05 -14.75
C ASP A 316 11.60 10.31 -13.94
N GLU A 317 11.38 10.13 -12.64
CA GLU A 317 11.01 11.17 -11.67
C GLU A 317 11.85 11.07 -10.39
N LEU A 318 11.75 12.08 -9.52
CA LEU A 318 12.49 12.11 -8.26
C LEU A 318 12.01 10.97 -7.36
N GLU A 319 12.91 10.06 -7.03
CA GLU A 319 12.56 8.85 -6.28
C GLU A 319 12.27 9.15 -4.80
N THR A 320 11.30 8.45 -4.21
CA THR A 320 10.96 8.61 -2.78
C THR A 320 11.93 7.91 -1.85
N SER A 321 12.55 6.82 -2.30
CA SER A 321 13.51 6.03 -1.51
C SER A 321 14.94 6.60 -1.55
N CYS A 322 15.26 7.45 -2.54
CA CYS A 322 16.58 8.06 -2.66
C CYS A 322 16.53 9.44 -3.33
N ALA A 323 17.29 10.40 -2.81
CA ALA A 323 17.35 11.76 -3.33
C ALA A 323 18.25 11.87 -4.58
N ILE A 324 17.98 11.09 -5.62
CA ILE A 324 18.77 11.07 -6.86
C ILE A 324 18.08 11.92 -7.93
N LYS A 325 18.84 12.75 -8.65
CA LYS A 325 18.31 13.56 -9.75
C LYS A 325 17.67 12.67 -10.83
N PRO A 326 16.45 13.00 -11.31
CA PRO A 326 15.84 12.31 -12.44
C PRO A 326 16.78 12.28 -13.65
N GLY A 327 16.83 11.15 -14.34
CA GLY A 327 17.68 10.93 -15.49
C GLY A 327 18.05 9.46 -15.68
N TYR A 328 18.55 9.18 -16.88
CA TYR A 328 19.10 7.87 -17.27
C TYR A 328 20.61 7.98 -17.37
N TYR A 329 21.32 7.37 -16.42
CA TYR A 329 22.77 7.41 -16.34
C TYR A 329 23.33 6.03 -16.66
N ARG A 330 24.26 5.97 -17.61
CA ARG A 330 24.79 4.72 -18.17
C ARG A 330 26.30 4.70 -18.02
N PHE A 331 26.85 3.70 -17.35
CA PHE A 331 28.27 3.57 -17.07
C PHE A 331 28.85 2.31 -17.71
N ASN A 332 29.98 2.45 -18.42
CA ASN A 332 30.79 1.31 -18.82
C ASN A 332 31.57 0.73 -17.64
N VAL A 333 32.32 -0.36 -17.81
CA VAL A 333 33.13 -1.00 -16.75
C VAL A 333 34.15 -0.06 -16.07
N ASP A 334 34.69 0.93 -16.80
CA ASP A 334 35.67 1.90 -16.27
C ASP A 334 35.02 3.05 -15.48
N GLY A 335 33.69 3.10 -15.39
CA GLY A 335 32.96 4.19 -14.73
C GLY A 335 32.78 5.43 -15.60
N LYS A 336 33.01 5.32 -16.91
CA LYS A 336 32.75 6.41 -17.86
C LYS A 336 31.26 6.45 -18.22
N LEU A 337 30.68 7.66 -18.19
CA LEU A 337 29.32 7.90 -18.62
C LEU A 337 29.19 7.71 -20.15
N LEU A 338 28.17 6.98 -20.56
CA LEU A 338 27.82 6.69 -21.95
C LEU A 338 26.48 7.33 -22.30
N GLN A 339 26.27 7.61 -23.59
CA GLN A 339 24.98 8.12 -24.07
C GLN A 339 23.92 7.01 -24.15
N SER A 340 24.31 5.81 -24.58
CA SER A 340 23.41 4.68 -24.80
C SER A 340 24.12 3.34 -24.55
N PHE A 341 23.35 2.31 -24.23
CA PHE A 341 23.81 0.92 -24.30
C PHE A 341 23.24 0.20 -25.53
N ALA A 342 23.80 -0.98 -25.82
CA ALA A 342 23.14 -1.94 -26.69
C ALA A 342 21.83 -2.43 -26.03
N PRO A 343 20.79 -2.83 -26.80
CA PRO A 343 19.48 -3.19 -26.24
C PRO A 343 19.52 -4.28 -25.16
N ASN A 344 20.38 -5.30 -25.30
CA ASN A 344 20.55 -6.37 -24.32
C ASN A 344 21.17 -5.89 -23.01
N VAL A 345 22.19 -5.04 -23.11
CA VAL A 345 22.83 -4.40 -21.95
C VAL A 345 21.84 -3.46 -21.24
N GLU A 346 21.05 -2.69 -21.99
CA GLU A 346 20.02 -1.80 -21.45
C GLU A 346 18.90 -2.57 -20.72
N ALA A 347 18.44 -3.68 -21.31
CA ALA A 347 17.38 -4.52 -20.76
C ALA A 347 17.77 -5.14 -19.41
N ARG A 348 19.01 -5.65 -19.28
CA ARG A 348 19.51 -6.16 -17.99
C ARG A 348 19.76 -5.03 -17.00
N ALA A 349 20.31 -3.91 -17.46
CA ALA A 349 20.69 -2.80 -16.59
C ALA A 349 19.49 -2.26 -15.78
N ILE A 350 18.29 -2.15 -16.35
CA ILE A 350 17.11 -1.67 -15.62
C ILE A 350 16.70 -2.65 -14.50
N LEU A 351 16.77 -3.96 -14.74
CA LEU A 351 16.39 -4.96 -13.73
C LEU A 351 17.42 -5.00 -12.59
N GLU A 352 18.71 -5.02 -12.92
CA GLU A 352 19.79 -4.99 -11.92
C GLU A 352 19.78 -3.67 -11.14
N HIS A 353 19.57 -2.53 -11.79
CA HIS A 353 19.40 -1.24 -11.14
C HIS A 353 18.31 -1.27 -10.06
N GLN A 354 17.11 -1.74 -10.41
CA GLN A 354 15.98 -1.75 -9.48
C GLN A 354 16.25 -2.69 -8.29
N CYS A 355 16.86 -3.85 -8.51
CA CYS A 355 17.23 -4.77 -7.43
C CYS A 355 18.34 -4.20 -6.53
N LEU A 356 19.40 -3.62 -7.12
CA LEU A 356 20.50 -2.99 -6.38
C LEU A 356 20.02 -1.79 -5.58
N SER A 357 19.18 -0.93 -6.18
CA SER A 357 18.59 0.23 -5.51
C SER A 357 17.80 -0.19 -4.26
N LYS A 358 16.97 -1.23 -4.37
CA LYS A 358 16.23 -1.79 -3.22
C LYS A 358 17.16 -2.31 -2.13
N ARG A 359 18.20 -3.06 -2.50
CA ARG A 359 19.17 -3.60 -1.53
C ARG A 359 19.91 -2.47 -0.81
N VAL A 360 20.41 -1.46 -1.54
CA VAL A 360 21.06 -0.29 -0.94
C VAL A 360 20.12 0.45 0.02
N SER A 361 18.87 0.66 -0.39
CA SER A 361 17.88 1.32 0.46
C SER A 361 17.62 0.55 1.76
N LEU A 362 17.59 -0.80 1.72
CA LEU A 362 17.42 -1.64 2.91
C LEU A 362 18.69 -1.71 3.78
N GLU A 363 19.88 -1.69 3.18
CA GLU A 363 21.15 -1.62 3.92
C GLU A 363 21.27 -0.30 4.69
N ASN A 364 20.80 0.81 4.11
CA ASN A 364 20.81 2.13 4.77
C ASN A 364 19.92 2.21 6.02
N VAL A 365 18.94 1.31 6.17
CA VAL A 365 18.07 1.20 7.34
C VAL A 365 18.37 -0.05 8.19
N CYS A 366 19.51 -0.73 7.92
CA CYS A 366 19.99 -1.89 8.67
C CYS A 366 19.01 -3.09 8.70
N LEU A 367 18.24 -3.31 7.63
CA LEU A 367 17.23 -4.38 7.59
C LEU A 367 17.65 -5.64 6.85
N THR A 368 18.77 -5.63 6.13
CA THR A 368 19.18 -6.77 5.30
C THR A 368 19.55 -8.02 6.10
N ASP A 369 20.15 -7.87 7.28
CA ASP A 369 20.68 -8.99 8.05
C ASP A 369 19.58 -9.85 8.71
N GLU A 370 18.37 -9.29 8.86
CA GLU A 370 17.22 -9.99 9.46
C GLU A 370 16.36 -10.73 8.42
N MET A 371 16.56 -10.43 7.12
CA MET A 371 15.76 -11.00 6.05
C MET A 371 16.10 -12.48 5.81
N LYS A 372 15.06 -13.32 5.72
CA LYS A 372 15.22 -14.77 5.52
C LYS A 372 14.81 -15.26 4.14
N HIS A 373 13.99 -14.48 3.45
CA HIS A 373 13.47 -14.76 2.12
C HIS A 373 12.83 -13.48 1.56
N ILE A 374 12.44 -13.50 0.29
CA ILE A 374 11.71 -12.42 -0.36
C ILE A 374 10.38 -12.96 -0.86
N GLN A 375 9.30 -12.19 -0.71
CA GLN A 375 8.02 -12.49 -1.33
C GLN A 375 7.72 -11.50 -2.45
N VAL A 376 7.32 -12.01 -3.61
CA VAL A 376 6.97 -11.21 -4.79
C VAL A 376 5.51 -11.42 -5.18
N THR A 377 4.90 -10.36 -5.69
CA THR A 377 3.54 -10.35 -6.23
C THR A 377 3.42 -9.25 -7.28
N GLY A 378 2.25 -9.14 -7.93
CA GLY A 378 2.00 -8.20 -9.01
C GLY A 378 2.59 -8.63 -10.35
N GLY A 379 2.28 -7.87 -11.42
CA GLY A 379 2.61 -8.27 -12.80
C GLY A 379 4.11 -8.46 -13.06
N ALA A 380 4.99 -7.70 -12.39
CA ALA A 380 6.43 -7.85 -12.54
C ALA A 380 6.97 -9.18 -12.00
N SER A 381 6.25 -9.83 -11.08
CA SER A 381 6.63 -11.14 -10.53
C SER A 381 6.48 -12.29 -11.53
N GLU A 382 5.81 -12.04 -12.67
CA GLU A 382 5.78 -12.99 -13.79
C GLU A 382 7.12 -13.02 -14.56
N ASN A 383 7.96 -12.00 -14.42
CA ASN A 383 9.24 -11.94 -15.11
C ASN A 383 10.30 -12.79 -14.40
N SER A 384 10.64 -13.93 -15.01
CA SER A 384 11.54 -14.92 -14.40
C SER A 384 12.95 -14.36 -14.17
N ALA A 385 13.45 -13.55 -15.11
CA ALA A 385 14.76 -12.92 -15.02
C ALA A 385 14.84 -11.92 -13.86
N LEU A 386 13.83 -11.07 -13.68
CA LEU A 386 13.76 -10.11 -12.58
C LEU A 386 13.75 -10.83 -11.22
N VAL A 387 12.92 -11.87 -11.08
CA VAL A 387 12.82 -12.67 -9.86
C VAL A 387 14.15 -13.36 -9.53
N GLN A 388 14.85 -13.91 -10.53
CA GLN A 388 16.16 -14.51 -10.33
C GLN A 388 17.23 -13.47 -9.96
N ILE A 389 17.27 -12.31 -10.62
CA ILE A 389 18.18 -11.21 -10.29
C ILE A 389 17.93 -10.73 -8.86
N LEU A 390 16.67 -10.61 -8.45
CA LEU A 390 16.30 -10.24 -7.08
C LEU A 390 16.84 -11.26 -6.06
N SER A 391 16.70 -12.56 -6.35
CA SER A 391 17.25 -13.63 -5.51
C SER A 391 18.77 -13.54 -5.38
N ASP A 392 19.47 -13.36 -6.49
CA ASP A 392 20.93 -13.29 -6.52
C ASP A 392 21.46 -12.01 -5.84
N VAL A 393 20.82 -10.85 -6.08
CA VAL A 393 21.22 -9.56 -5.49
C VAL A 393 21.04 -9.60 -3.98
N PHE A 394 19.97 -10.20 -3.46
CA PHE A 394 19.74 -10.26 -2.01
C PHE A 394 20.37 -11.48 -1.33
N ASN A 395 20.85 -12.46 -2.11
CA ASN A 395 21.27 -13.76 -1.61
C ASN A 395 20.18 -14.48 -0.77
N LEU A 396 18.94 -14.43 -1.25
CA LEU A 396 17.78 -14.96 -0.54
C LEU A 396 16.85 -15.75 -1.47
N PRO A 397 16.17 -16.79 -0.97
CA PRO A 397 15.14 -17.48 -1.72
C PRO A 397 13.96 -16.54 -1.99
N VAL A 398 13.41 -16.60 -3.21
CA VAL A 398 12.26 -15.77 -3.61
C VAL A 398 11.02 -16.64 -3.79
N TYR A 399 9.93 -16.22 -3.14
CA TYR A 399 8.64 -16.88 -3.18
C TYR A 399 7.61 -15.99 -3.87
N LYS A 400 6.89 -16.52 -4.86
CA LYS A 400 5.79 -15.83 -5.52
C LYS A 400 4.47 -16.15 -4.83
N ILE A 401 3.68 -15.13 -4.52
CA ILE A 401 2.34 -15.31 -3.94
C ILE A 401 1.39 -15.79 -5.05
N LYS A 402 0.72 -16.92 -4.82
CA LYS A 402 -0.16 -17.59 -5.79
C LYS A 402 -1.51 -16.90 -6.01
N THR A 403 -1.83 -15.88 -5.21
CA THR A 403 -3.11 -15.16 -5.25
C THR A 403 -2.93 -13.67 -5.53
N ALA A 404 -3.81 -13.12 -6.37
CA ALA A 404 -3.93 -11.69 -6.61
C ALA A 404 -4.69 -10.94 -5.49
N HIS A 405 -5.15 -11.66 -4.46
CA HIS A 405 -5.97 -11.14 -3.37
C HIS A 405 -5.21 -11.08 -2.02
N SER A 406 -3.89 -10.91 -2.07
CA SER A 406 -3.00 -10.96 -0.89
C SER A 406 -3.40 -10.01 0.24
N ALA A 407 -3.85 -8.79 -0.09
CA ALA A 407 -4.25 -7.79 0.90
C ALA A 407 -5.53 -8.20 1.66
N ALA A 408 -6.55 -8.68 0.94
CA ALA A 408 -7.78 -9.22 1.55
C ALA A 408 -7.49 -10.50 2.34
N LEU A 409 -6.66 -11.41 1.81
CA LEU A 409 -6.26 -12.63 2.52
C LEU A 409 -5.48 -12.32 3.81
N GLY A 410 -4.62 -11.30 3.80
CA GLY A 410 -3.99 -10.76 5.00
C GLY A 410 -5.02 -10.22 6.01
N GLY A 411 -6.14 -9.67 5.53
CA GLY A 411 -7.31 -9.35 6.34
C GLY A 411 -7.90 -10.57 7.04
N CYS A 412 -8.16 -11.64 6.31
CA CYS A 412 -8.62 -12.91 6.91
C CYS A 412 -7.66 -13.39 7.99
N ALA A 413 -6.35 -13.37 7.73
CA ALA A 413 -5.36 -13.84 8.67
C ALA A 413 -5.36 -13.04 9.98
N ARG A 414 -5.52 -11.72 9.92
CA ARG A 414 -5.62 -10.88 11.12
C ARG A 414 -6.93 -11.07 11.86
N ALA A 415 -8.03 -11.26 11.14
CA ALA A 415 -9.30 -11.64 11.73
C ALA A 415 -9.20 -12.97 12.49
N ILE A 416 -8.42 -13.94 11.97
CA ILE A 416 -8.12 -15.18 12.70
C ILE A 416 -7.24 -14.91 13.91
N MET A 417 -6.17 -14.11 13.77
CA MET A 417 -5.27 -13.76 14.87
C MET A 417 -5.98 -13.05 16.03
N SER A 418 -6.99 -12.22 15.74
CA SER A 418 -7.76 -11.53 16.80
C SER A 418 -8.61 -12.49 17.63
N GLU A 419 -9.03 -13.62 17.05
CA GLU A 419 -9.80 -14.67 17.75
C GLU A 419 -8.89 -15.75 18.35
N SER A 420 -7.73 -16.02 17.75
CA SER A 420 -6.84 -17.13 18.10
C SER A 420 -5.46 -16.64 18.53
N LYS A 421 -5.20 -16.65 19.85
CA LYS A 421 -3.91 -16.25 20.44
C LYS A 421 -2.69 -17.08 19.98
N ASN A 422 -2.93 -18.27 19.40
CA ASN A 422 -1.89 -19.20 18.95
C ASN A 422 -1.78 -19.31 17.43
N PHE A 423 -2.38 -18.38 16.67
CA PHE A 423 -2.28 -18.43 15.20
C PHE A 423 -0.86 -18.08 14.75
N ASN A 424 -0.08 -19.11 14.43
CA ASN A 424 1.24 -19.00 13.81
C ASN A 424 1.15 -19.47 12.37
N PHE A 425 0.74 -18.57 11.47
CA PHE A 425 0.56 -18.91 10.07
C PHE A 425 1.77 -18.48 9.24
N ASN A 426 2.35 -19.45 8.56
CA ASN A 426 3.50 -19.24 7.71
C ASN A 426 3.05 -18.99 6.27
N PHE A 427 3.04 -17.74 5.85
CA PHE A 427 2.71 -17.36 4.48
C PHE A 427 3.78 -17.75 3.44
N HIS A 428 4.90 -18.34 3.86
CA HIS A 428 6.05 -18.65 3.03
C HIS A 428 6.04 -20.08 2.48
N SER A 429 5.02 -20.89 2.79
CA SER A 429 4.94 -22.27 2.33
C SER A 429 3.50 -22.74 2.07
N GLY A 430 3.37 -23.83 1.32
CA GLY A 430 2.09 -24.50 1.05
C GLY A 430 1.29 -23.91 -0.12
N ASN A 431 -0.01 -23.70 0.10
CA ASN A 431 -0.97 -23.33 -0.94
C ASN A 431 -0.91 -21.85 -1.36
N TYR A 432 -0.14 -21.01 -0.65
CA TYR A 432 -0.22 -19.54 -0.81
C TYR A 432 0.99 -18.93 -1.51
N ALA A 433 2.14 -19.58 -1.46
CA ALA A 433 3.35 -19.12 -2.11
C ALA A 433 4.12 -20.30 -2.73
N GLU A 434 4.85 -20.04 -3.79
CA GLU A 434 5.74 -20.99 -4.47
C GLU A 434 7.16 -20.46 -4.52
N LEU A 435 8.15 -21.33 -4.28
CA LEU A 435 9.55 -21.00 -4.47
C LEU A 435 9.82 -20.86 -5.98
N VAL A 436 10.23 -19.67 -6.41
CA VAL A 436 10.42 -19.33 -7.83
C VAL A 436 11.88 -19.04 -8.19
N ALA A 437 12.73 -18.72 -7.21
CA ALA A 437 14.16 -18.58 -7.42
C ALA A 437 14.96 -18.91 -6.16
N LEU A 438 16.16 -19.46 -6.39
CA LEU A 438 17.21 -19.64 -5.38
C LEU A 438 18.45 -18.85 -5.81
N PRO A 439 19.21 -18.28 -4.86
CA PRO A 439 20.38 -17.51 -5.19
C PRO A 439 21.45 -18.39 -5.84
N ARG A 440 22.02 -17.91 -6.93
CA ARG A 440 23.14 -18.57 -7.62
C ARG A 440 24.46 -18.09 -7.01
N PRO A 441 25.28 -18.96 -6.40
CA PRO A 441 26.48 -18.53 -5.66
C PRO A 441 27.43 -17.62 -6.47
N PHE A 442 27.69 -17.97 -7.74
CA PHE A 442 28.56 -17.17 -8.61
C PHE A 442 27.98 -15.77 -8.90
N ALA A 443 26.65 -15.63 -9.00
CA ALA A 443 26.00 -14.36 -9.26
C ALA A 443 25.98 -13.48 -7.99
N VAL A 444 25.79 -14.09 -6.82
CA VAL A 444 25.85 -13.41 -5.52
C VAL A 444 27.21 -12.73 -5.33
N GLU A 445 28.33 -13.40 -5.66
CA GLU A 445 29.67 -12.81 -5.61
C GLU A 445 29.82 -11.60 -6.53
N ILE A 446 29.28 -11.69 -7.75
CA ILE A 446 29.26 -10.59 -8.72
C ILE A 446 28.48 -9.40 -8.15
N TYR A 447 27.24 -9.62 -7.67
CA TYR A 447 26.40 -8.52 -7.17
C TYR A 447 26.93 -7.91 -5.87
N ASN A 448 27.59 -8.68 -5.00
CA ASN A 448 28.29 -8.16 -3.82
C ASN A 448 29.43 -7.22 -4.19
N THR A 449 30.10 -7.43 -5.33
CA THR A 449 31.11 -6.50 -5.85
C THR A 449 30.44 -5.29 -6.53
N MET A 450 29.41 -5.55 -7.34
CA MET A 450 28.69 -4.54 -8.11
C MET A 450 27.99 -3.51 -7.23
N ILE A 451 27.43 -3.91 -6.08
CA ILE A 451 26.71 -3.00 -5.17
C ILE A 451 27.63 -1.92 -4.59
N CYS A 452 28.89 -2.25 -4.28
CA CYS A 452 29.87 -1.27 -3.81
C CYS A 452 30.10 -0.17 -4.86
N ARG A 453 30.23 -0.58 -6.13
CA ARG A 453 30.39 0.36 -7.24
C ARG A 453 29.12 1.16 -7.51
N TYR A 454 27.96 0.52 -7.46
CA TYR A 454 26.66 1.17 -7.61
C TYR A 454 26.47 2.29 -6.56
N LYS A 455 26.84 2.04 -5.29
CA LYS A 455 26.80 3.04 -4.20
C LYS A 455 27.67 4.27 -4.49
N GLU A 456 28.85 4.10 -5.09
CA GLU A 456 29.69 5.24 -5.45
C GLU A 456 29.11 6.02 -6.64
N LEU A 457 28.53 5.34 -7.63
CA LEU A 457 27.94 5.99 -8.81
C LEU A 457 26.71 6.84 -8.46
N ILE A 458 25.82 6.33 -7.59
CA ILE A 458 24.62 7.10 -7.21
C ILE A 458 24.95 8.40 -6.46
N LYS A 459 26.07 8.46 -5.71
CA LYS A 459 26.52 9.67 -5.01
C LYS A 459 26.79 10.84 -5.96
N LEU A 460 27.16 10.56 -7.22
CA LEU A 460 27.41 11.59 -8.23
C LEU A 460 26.15 12.40 -8.60
N PHE A 461 24.97 11.85 -8.30
CA PHE A 461 23.68 12.43 -8.67
C PHE A 461 22.76 12.67 -7.47
N THR A 462 23.26 12.47 -6.25
CA THR A 462 22.52 12.81 -5.05
C THR A 462 22.27 14.32 -5.03
N VAL A 463 21.02 14.71 -4.83
CA VAL A 463 20.61 16.09 -4.64
C VAL A 463 20.95 16.47 -3.19
N ASP A 464 21.67 17.58 -3.00
CA ASP A 464 21.76 18.21 -1.69
C ASP A 464 20.33 18.58 -1.26
N GLN A 465 19.82 17.89 -0.24
CA GLN A 465 18.54 18.25 0.38
C GLN A 465 18.72 19.64 1.00
N PRO A 466 17.95 20.66 0.57
CA PRO A 466 18.10 22.03 1.05
C PRO A 466 17.83 22.22 2.55
#